data_AF-A0A4V3JRD9-F1
#
_entry.id   AF-A0A4V3JRD9-F1
#
_cell.length_a   1.000
_cell.length_b   1.000
_cell.length_c   1.000
_cell.angle_alpha   90.00
_cell.angle_beta   90.00
_cell.angle_gamma   90.00
#
_symmetry.space_group_name_H-M   'P 1'
#
loop_
_entity.id
_entity.type
_entity.pdbx_description
1 polymer ?
#
loop_
_entity_poly.entity_id
_entity_poly.type
_entity_poly.pdbx_seq_one_letter_code
_entity_poly.pdbx_strand_id
1 'polypeptide(L)'
;MKIRIIAKPNQQGEVLWEDSANSFHPVEIICPIEKNALQVFQKDWEQFLSRLMSNAPSLSECKEKLIKKSISLEQIVFGNRDLPWKNPKFKEEIFLQTDPEFTVYPWEILTSNGLFFFEKENFYRGIRSENHTSEKREGTSFLLIENPVLETLISSVKSEGRRISEIFEDQKEQTFVRLKSEQFKLARFWDEISTASYLHYAGHAEKGKIPLPEEGLSLGEEIGRAQLSNLKIVFLNSCHSAFEGENTSGLATQFLKSGASYVLGFLTPVETEIAEKIGNDFWVAYQKTHKPRLAFHKVQRSLRNGSAREYTSSLSFVCFSPEDKKTSKNMVLTLLICSFLLLVLFTFHWIRGNSVPVSNSEEKSLPKTDRSKQNHQKNQTNLKEKIASLKDQNFKTKISQFLKEENPFLDQNEKLRILEEVFATNGTEAVKFYHFKQLTGME
;
A
#
# COMPACT_ATOMS: atom_id res chain seq x y z
N MET A 1 3.88 5.67 10.47
CA MET A 1 2.45 6.06 10.52
C MET A 1 1.73 5.78 9.20
N LYS A 2 0.53 5.17 9.29
CA LYS A 2 -0.37 4.98 8.16
C LYS A 2 -1.60 5.87 8.33
N ILE A 3 -1.94 6.61 7.28
CA ILE A 3 -3.18 7.40 7.17
C ILE A 3 -4.01 6.74 6.07
N ARG A 4 -5.26 6.41 6.37
CA ARG A 4 -6.23 5.80 5.45
C ARG A 4 -7.37 6.77 5.23
N ILE A 5 -7.73 7.03 3.97
CA ILE A 5 -8.91 7.82 3.60
C ILE A 5 -9.84 6.89 2.82
N ILE A 6 -10.99 6.57 3.41
CA ILE A 6 -11.90 5.56 2.89
C ILE A 6 -13.27 6.17 2.58
N ALA A 7 -13.95 5.62 1.57
CA ALA A 7 -15.32 5.92 1.25
C ALA A 7 -16.27 5.14 2.16
N LYS A 8 -17.43 5.75 2.44
CA LYS A 8 -18.55 5.11 3.13
C LYS A 8 -19.77 4.96 2.22
N PRO A 9 -20.62 3.96 2.47
CA PRO A 9 -21.86 3.76 1.71
C PRO A 9 -22.81 4.97 1.71
N ASN A 10 -22.75 5.82 2.74
CA ASN A 10 -23.58 7.02 2.88
C ASN A 10 -23.00 8.26 2.17
N GLN A 11 -22.09 8.08 1.20
CA GLN A 11 -21.43 9.15 0.45
C GLN A 11 -20.54 10.09 1.29
N GLN A 12 -20.19 9.69 2.52
CA GLN A 12 -19.18 10.38 3.33
C GLN A 12 -17.81 9.71 3.16
N GLY A 13 -16.75 10.46 3.46
CA GLY A 13 -15.41 9.88 3.65
C GLY A 13 -15.13 9.63 5.12
N GLU A 14 -14.15 8.77 5.43
CA GLU A 14 -13.53 8.70 6.75
C GLU A 14 -12.02 8.76 6.63
N VAL A 15 -11.37 9.53 7.50
CA VAL A 15 -9.94 9.39 7.73
C VAL A 15 -9.70 8.54 8.96
N LEU A 16 -8.80 7.58 8.82
CA LEU A 16 -8.27 6.75 9.88
C LEU A 16 -6.76 6.94 9.92
N TRP A 17 -6.16 6.97 11.10
CA TRP A 17 -4.71 6.82 11.20
C TRP A 17 -4.32 5.96 12.39
N GLU A 18 -3.16 5.32 12.26
CA GLU A 18 -2.57 4.51 13.32
C GLU A 18 -1.67 5.39 14.18
N ASP A 19 -2.04 5.56 15.45
CA ASP A 19 -1.15 6.16 16.43
C ASP A 19 -0.07 5.14 16.84
N SER A 20 1.14 5.35 16.33
CA SER A 20 2.31 4.51 16.58
C SER A 20 2.86 4.63 18.01
N ALA A 21 2.42 5.62 18.80
CA ALA A 21 2.84 5.78 20.19
C ALA A 21 2.36 4.64 21.10
N ASN A 22 1.28 3.94 20.73
CA ASN A 22 0.74 2.79 21.46
C ASN A 22 0.94 1.49 20.67
N SER A 23 2.16 0.95 20.71
CA SER A 23 2.56 -0.29 20.02
C SER A 23 1.78 -1.55 20.41
N PHE A 24 0.99 -1.50 21.49
CA PHE A 24 0.20 -2.63 21.97
C PHE A 24 -1.28 -2.57 21.54
N HIS A 25 -1.82 -1.40 21.21
CA HIS A 25 -3.18 -1.20 20.71
C HIS A 25 -3.23 0.06 19.83
N PRO A 26 -3.04 -0.05 18.50
CA PRO A 26 -3.24 1.10 17.62
C PRO A 26 -4.70 1.55 17.74
N VAL A 27 -4.92 2.73 18.31
CA VAL A 27 -6.25 3.35 18.34
C VAL A 27 -6.45 3.99 16.98
N GLU A 28 -7.34 3.42 16.18
CA GLU A 28 -7.80 4.07 14.94
C GLU A 28 -8.67 5.27 15.31
N ILE A 29 -8.17 6.47 15.06
CA ILE A 29 -8.97 7.69 15.20
C ILE A 29 -9.77 7.88 13.92
N ILE A 30 -11.10 7.90 14.02
CA ILE A 30 -12.00 8.06 12.87
C ILE A 30 -12.49 9.51 12.80
N CYS A 31 -12.33 10.13 11.63
CA CYS A 31 -12.87 11.46 11.31
C CYS A 31 -13.82 11.36 10.11
N PRO A 32 -15.11 11.71 10.25
CA PRO A 32 -15.98 11.84 9.08
C PRO A 32 -15.51 13.01 8.22
N ILE A 33 -15.60 12.85 6.91
CA ILE A 33 -15.26 13.87 5.92
C ILE A 33 -16.52 14.23 5.15
N GLU A 34 -16.82 15.53 5.10
CA GLU A 34 -17.87 16.06 4.27
C GLU A 34 -17.41 16.09 2.79
N LYS A 35 -17.89 15.13 2.00
CA LYS A 35 -17.53 14.99 0.58
C LYS A 35 -17.79 16.27 -0.22
N ASN A 36 -18.86 17.01 0.09
CA ASN A 36 -19.18 18.28 -0.56
C ASN A 36 -18.09 19.35 -0.32
N ALA A 37 -17.56 19.45 0.90
CA ALA A 37 -16.50 20.40 1.22
C ALA A 37 -15.21 20.06 0.45
N LEU A 38 -14.88 18.77 0.35
CA LEU A 38 -13.78 18.30 -0.48
C LEU A 38 -13.99 18.60 -1.97
N GLN A 39 -15.18 18.36 -2.53
CA GLN A 39 -15.48 18.68 -3.93
C GLN A 39 -15.37 20.17 -4.22
N VAL A 40 -15.81 21.04 -3.31
CA VAL A 40 -15.63 22.49 -3.41
C VAL A 40 -14.14 22.83 -3.38
N PHE A 41 -13.38 22.24 -2.46
CA PHE A 41 -11.93 22.41 -2.40
C PHE A 41 -11.23 21.96 -3.68
N GLN A 42 -11.63 20.84 -4.28
CA GLN A 42 -11.04 20.34 -5.53
C GLN A 42 -11.22 21.35 -6.67
N LYS A 43 -12.42 21.91 -6.84
CA LYS A 43 -12.68 22.93 -7.88
C LYS A 43 -11.83 24.18 -7.66
N ASP A 44 -11.72 24.63 -6.42
CA ASP A 44 -10.87 25.76 -6.05
C ASP A 44 -9.36 25.45 -6.23
N TRP A 45 -8.96 24.20 -5.99
CA TRP A 45 -7.61 23.70 -6.24
C TRP A 45 -7.26 23.70 -7.73
N GLU A 46 -8.15 23.20 -8.59
CA GLU A 46 -7.99 23.23 -10.05
C GLU A 46 -7.87 24.67 -10.58
N GLN A 47 -8.71 25.59 -10.09
CA GLN A 47 -8.60 27.01 -10.41
C GLN A 47 -7.29 27.62 -9.92
N PHE A 48 -6.84 27.24 -8.74
CA PHE A 48 -5.56 27.68 -8.19
C PHE A 48 -4.39 27.25 -9.08
N LEU A 49 -4.34 25.98 -9.47
CA LEU A 49 -3.30 25.45 -10.36
C LEU A 49 -3.34 26.13 -11.73
N SER A 50 -4.53 26.31 -12.33
CA SER A 50 -4.68 27.02 -13.60
C SER A 50 -4.10 28.43 -13.53
N ARG A 51 -4.37 29.19 -12.46
CA ARG A 51 -3.81 30.53 -12.26
C ARG A 51 -2.29 30.52 -12.06
N LEU A 52 -1.75 29.52 -11.35
CA LEU A 52 -0.29 29.38 -11.19
C LEU A 52 0.39 29.16 -12.54
N MET A 53 -0.19 28.30 -13.38
CA MET A 53 0.35 28.00 -14.71
C MET A 53 0.26 29.21 -15.64
N SER A 54 -0.83 29.98 -15.60
CA SER A 54 -1.01 31.15 -16.48
C SER A 54 -0.20 32.38 -16.05
N ASN A 55 -0.13 32.67 -14.75
CA ASN A 55 0.46 33.93 -14.26
C ASN A 55 1.94 33.79 -13.84
N ALA A 56 2.45 32.56 -13.71
CA ALA A 56 3.83 32.25 -13.30
C ALA A 56 4.34 33.11 -12.12
N PRO A 57 3.67 33.08 -10.94
CA PRO A 57 4.06 33.89 -9.80
C PRO A 57 5.45 33.52 -9.28
N SER A 58 6.01 34.37 -8.42
CA SER A 58 7.27 34.05 -7.74
C SER A 58 7.12 32.78 -6.88
N LEU A 59 8.22 32.05 -6.66
CA LEU A 59 8.22 30.84 -5.83
C LEU A 59 7.74 31.14 -4.40
N SER A 60 8.10 32.30 -3.85
CA SER A 60 7.66 32.73 -2.50
C SER A 60 6.15 32.92 -2.45
N GLU A 61 5.57 33.58 -3.44
CA GLU A 61 4.12 33.80 -3.53
C GLU A 61 3.37 32.47 -3.72
N CYS A 62 3.92 31.56 -4.54
CA CYS A 62 3.37 30.23 -4.72
C CYS A 62 3.32 29.45 -3.39
N LYS A 63 4.42 29.45 -2.63
CA LYS A 63 4.49 28.80 -1.30
C LYS A 63 3.51 29.41 -0.31
N GLU A 64 3.39 30.74 -0.24
CA GLU A 64 2.44 31.39 0.67
C GLU A 64 0.99 30.98 0.35
N LYS A 65 0.62 30.96 -0.93
CA LYS A 65 -0.71 30.52 -1.35
C LYS A 65 -0.94 29.03 -1.09
N LEU A 66 0.09 28.20 -1.28
CA LEU A 66 0.03 26.77 -1.02
C LEU A 66 -0.19 26.47 0.47
N ILE A 67 0.44 27.23 1.38
CA ILE A 67 0.19 27.12 2.82
C ILE A 67 -1.29 27.37 3.14
N LYS A 68 -1.92 28.38 2.52
CA LYS A 68 -3.35 28.67 2.72
C LYS A 68 -4.24 27.51 2.24
N LYS A 69 -3.90 26.89 1.10
CA LYS A 69 -4.59 25.69 0.61
C LYS A 69 -4.40 24.48 1.53
N SER A 70 -3.19 24.30 2.05
CA SER A 70 -2.86 23.26 3.02
C SER A 70 -3.72 23.38 4.29
N ILE A 71 -3.78 24.57 4.88
CA ILE A 71 -4.60 24.84 6.07
C ILE A 71 -6.08 24.57 5.79
N SER A 72 -6.57 24.98 4.62
CA SER A 72 -7.97 24.76 4.23
C SER A 72 -8.29 23.27 4.11
N LEU A 73 -7.43 22.49 3.43
CA LEU A 73 -7.59 21.05 3.29
C LEU A 73 -7.52 20.35 4.66
N GLU A 74 -6.55 20.74 5.49
CA GLU A 74 -6.39 20.20 6.83
C GLU A 74 -7.63 20.43 7.69
N GLN A 75 -8.21 21.64 7.66
CA GLN A 75 -9.44 21.97 8.38
C GLN A 75 -10.64 21.15 7.89
N ILE A 76 -10.78 20.97 6.57
CA ILE A 76 -11.88 20.18 5.98
C ILE A 76 -11.80 18.72 6.43
N VAL A 77 -10.59 18.17 6.51
CA VAL A 77 -10.36 16.73 6.65
C VAL A 77 -10.22 16.33 8.12
N PHE A 78 -9.58 17.16 8.93
CA PHE A 78 -9.22 16.86 10.31
C PHE A 78 -9.87 17.77 11.34
N GLY A 79 -10.44 18.92 10.92
CA GLY A 79 -10.98 19.92 11.83
C GLY A 79 -9.93 20.41 12.85
N ASN A 80 -10.34 20.58 14.10
CA ASN A 80 -9.49 21.09 15.18
C ASN A 80 -8.73 19.99 15.95
N ARG A 81 -8.46 18.84 15.32
CA ARG A 81 -7.84 17.70 16.02
C ARG A 81 -6.32 17.82 16.09
N ASP A 82 -5.75 17.27 17.16
CA ASP A 82 -4.30 17.14 17.30
C ASP A 82 -3.77 16.03 16.39
N LEU A 83 -3.01 16.43 15.38
CA LEU A 83 -2.45 15.52 14.39
C LEU A 83 -1.09 15.00 14.86
N PRO A 84 -0.87 13.67 14.94
CA PRO A 84 0.39 13.14 15.48
C PRO A 84 1.63 13.58 14.69
N TRP A 85 1.51 13.79 13.38
CA TRP A 85 2.60 14.30 12.53
C TRP A 85 2.90 15.79 12.74
N LYS A 86 2.11 16.53 13.50
CA LYS A 86 2.44 17.91 13.90
C LYS A 86 3.34 17.95 15.14
N ASN A 87 3.53 16.82 15.82
CA ASN A 87 4.47 16.72 16.92
C ASN A 87 5.90 16.95 16.41
N PRO A 88 6.68 17.89 16.98
CA PRO A 88 8.08 18.14 16.58
C PRO A 88 8.99 16.90 16.67
N LYS A 89 8.62 15.91 17.49
CA LYS A 89 9.35 14.64 17.65
C LYS A 89 8.98 13.59 16.60
N PHE A 90 7.97 13.85 15.77
CA PHE A 90 7.53 12.93 14.72
C PHE A 90 8.59 12.79 13.63
N LYS A 91 9.16 11.58 13.51
CA LYS A 91 10.17 11.22 12.50
C LYS A 91 9.77 10.04 11.63
N GLU A 92 8.56 9.54 11.82
CA GLU A 92 8.11 8.35 11.12
C GLU A 92 7.74 8.62 9.67
N GLU A 93 7.79 7.55 8.89
CA GLU A 93 7.23 7.48 7.55
C GLU A 93 5.72 7.73 7.58
N ILE A 94 5.23 8.50 6.60
CA ILE A 94 3.82 8.76 6.38
C ILE A 94 3.41 8.01 5.12
N PHE A 95 2.64 6.93 5.29
CA PHE A 95 1.99 6.24 4.18
C PHE A 95 0.53 6.66 4.12
N LEU A 96 0.15 7.35 3.06
CA LEU A 96 -1.22 7.75 2.81
C LEU A 96 -1.88 6.78 1.82
N GLN A 97 -2.88 6.04 2.29
CA GLN A 97 -3.65 5.12 1.47
C GLN A 97 -5.06 5.67 1.25
N THR A 98 -5.48 5.84 0.00
CA THR A 98 -6.79 6.42 -0.34
C THR A 98 -7.65 5.44 -1.13
N ASP A 99 -8.96 5.47 -0.92
CA ASP A 99 -9.88 4.93 -1.93
C ASP A 99 -9.75 5.70 -3.25
N PRO A 100 -10.05 5.07 -4.40
CA PRO A 100 -9.90 5.69 -5.71
C PRO A 100 -10.55 7.08 -5.80
N GLU A 101 -11.77 7.26 -5.28
CA GLU A 101 -12.50 8.54 -5.32
C GLU A 101 -11.85 9.67 -4.51
N PHE A 102 -10.94 9.36 -3.59
CA PHE A 102 -10.16 10.33 -2.83
C PHE A 102 -8.77 10.56 -3.43
N THR A 103 -8.45 9.94 -4.56
CA THR A 103 -7.12 10.03 -5.15
C THR A 103 -6.91 11.34 -5.93
N VAL A 104 -7.97 12.05 -6.30
CA VAL A 104 -7.82 13.36 -6.94
C VAL A 104 -7.25 14.45 -6.03
N TYR A 105 -7.47 14.35 -4.71
CA TYR A 105 -7.12 15.44 -3.80
C TYR A 105 -5.60 15.53 -3.57
N PRO A 106 -5.06 16.75 -3.40
CA PRO A 106 -3.62 17.02 -3.34
C PRO A 106 -3.06 16.81 -1.94
N TRP A 107 -3.18 15.60 -1.38
CA TRP A 107 -2.78 15.31 0.00
C TRP A 107 -1.30 15.60 0.31
N GLU A 108 -0.49 15.61 -0.73
CA GLU A 108 0.91 16.01 -0.76
C GLU A 108 1.13 17.40 -0.14
N ILE A 109 0.15 18.30 -0.19
CA ILE A 109 0.24 19.67 0.34
C ILE A 109 -0.02 19.74 1.85
N LEU A 110 -0.39 18.65 2.51
CA LEU A 110 -0.49 18.63 3.97
C LEU A 110 0.90 18.87 4.58
N THR A 111 0.94 19.42 5.79
CA THR A 111 2.20 19.85 6.42
C THR A 111 2.53 19.07 7.69
N SER A 112 3.82 18.86 7.92
CA SER A 112 4.35 18.29 9.15
C SER A 112 5.73 18.90 9.45
N ASN A 113 5.88 19.46 10.64
CA ASN A 113 7.11 20.10 11.11
C ASN A 113 7.63 21.19 10.15
N GLY A 114 6.72 22.03 9.64
CA GLY A 114 7.03 23.15 8.75
C GLY A 114 7.33 22.77 7.29
N LEU A 115 7.26 21.49 6.93
CA LEU A 115 7.46 21.00 5.57
C LEU A 115 6.16 20.40 5.01
N PHE A 116 5.97 20.51 3.70
CA PHE A 116 4.91 19.79 3.00
C PHE A 116 5.22 18.29 2.89
N PHE A 117 4.20 17.45 2.74
CA PHE A 117 4.39 16.01 2.59
C PHE A 117 5.21 15.66 1.35
N PHE A 118 5.01 16.33 0.20
CA PHE A 118 5.87 16.09 -1.00
C PHE A 118 7.34 16.50 -0.82
N GLU A 119 7.65 17.31 0.19
CA GLU A 119 9.03 17.70 0.53
C GLU A 119 9.75 16.63 1.36
N LYS A 120 8.98 15.70 1.96
CA LYS A 120 9.51 14.64 2.81
C LYS A 120 9.92 13.42 1.99
N GLU A 121 11.12 12.90 2.28
CA GLU A 121 11.63 11.66 1.66
C GLU A 121 10.92 10.40 2.14
N ASN A 122 10.18 10.50 3.26
CA ASN A 122 9.50 9.39 3.91
C ASN A 122 7.96 9.51 3.79
N PHE A 123 7.48 10.22 2.78
CA PHE A 123 6.06 10.29 2.42
C PHE A 123 5.80 9.46 1.16
N TYR A 124 4.76 8.62 1.21
CA TYR A 124 4.33 7.82 0.06
C TYR A 124 2.82 7.72 -0.02
N ARG A 125 2.35 7.46 -1.24
CA ARG A 125 0.94 7.31 -1.55
C ARG A 125 0.64 5.90 -2.01
N GLY A 126 -0.50 5.37 -1.59
CA GLY A 126 -1.08 4.13 -2.10
C GLY A 126 -2.54 4.32 -2.44
N ILE A 127 -3.02 3.57 -3.41
CA ILE A 127 -4.46 3.46 -3.69
C ILE A 127 -4.93 2.14 -3.08
N ARG A 128 -6.05 2.16 -2.38
CA ARG A 128 -6.72 0.95 -1.94
C ARG A 128 -7.40 0.33 -3.16
N SER A 129 -6.81 -0.73 -3.68
CA SER A 129 -7.41 -1.57 -4.71
C SER A 129 -7.65 -2.96 -4.17
N GLU A 130 -8.70 -3.62 -4.67
CA GLU A 130 -8.82 -5.06 -4.60
C GLU A 130 -7.68 -5.64 -5.43
N ASN A 131 -6.56 -5.94 -4.77
CA ASN A 131 -5.45 -6.60 -5.44
C ASN A 131 -5.87 -8.05 -5.66
N HIS A 132 -5.87 -8.48 -6.93
CA HIS A 132 -5.75 -9.91 -7.19
C HIS A 132 -4.41 -10.35 -6.61
N THR A 133 -4.43 -11.11 -5.52
CA THR A 133 -3.26 -11.81 -4.98
C THR A 133 -2.81 -12.81 -6.03
N SER A 134 -2.04 -12.32 -6.98
CA SER A 134 -1.48 -13.08 -8.07
C SER A 134 -0.02 -13.39 -7.74
N GLU A 135 0.43 -14.56 -8.17
CA GLU A 135 1.85 -14.91 -8.11
C GLU A 135 2.66 -13.84 -8.87
N LYS A 136 3.80 -13.45 -8.29
CA LYS A 136 4.70 -12.50 -8.94
C LYS A 136 5.30 -13.15 -10.17
N ARG A 137 5.00 -12.61 -11.35
CA ARG A 137 5.64 -12.99 -12.61
C ARG A 137 6.95 -12.21 -12.76
N GLU A 138 7.92 -12.78 -13.47
CA GLU A 138 9.14 -12.07 -13.84
C GLU A 138 8.98 -11.47 -15.24
N GLY A 139 9.13 -10.15 -15.34
CA GLY A 139 9.24 -9.45 -16.62
C GLY A 139 10.69 -9.30 -17.04
N THR A 140 10.97 -9.30 -18.34
CA THR A 140 12.32 -9.27 -18.92
C THR A 140 12.57 -8.08 -19.83
N SER A 141 11.53 -7.37 -20.27
CA SER A 141 11.66 -6.27 -21.24
C SER A 141 11.36 -4.88 -20.64
N PHE A 142 11.88 -3.84 -21.27
CA PHE A 142 11.45 -2.45 -21.08
C PHE A 142 10.58 -2.08 -22.27
N LEU A 143 9.31 -1.76 -22.02
CA LEU A 143 8.36 -1.36 -23.05
C LEU A 143 8.22 0.17 -23.08
N LEU A 144 8.61 0.77 -24.20
CA LEU A 144 8.36 2.17 -24.54
C LEU A 144 7.19 2.26 -25.53
N ILE A 145 6.14 3.01 -25.18
CA ILE A 145 5.01 3.29 -26.07
C ILE A 145 5.02 4.77 -26.44
N GLU A 146 5.07 5.06 -27.73
CA GLU A 146 4.98 6.40 -28.31
C GLU A 146 3.61 6.59 -28.97
N ASN A 147 2.71 7.29 -28.27
CA ASN A 147 1.32 7.49 -28.70
C ASN A 147 0.93 8.98 -28.77
N PRO A 148 1.51 9.76 -29.71
CA PRO A 148 1.07 11.13 -30.00
C PRO A 148 -0.29 11.12 -30.71
N VAL A 149 -1.37 11.03 -29.93
CA VAL A 149 -2.76 11.07 -30.42
C VAL A 149 -3.11 12.44 -31.01
N LEU A 150 -2.47 13.49 -30.48
CA LEU A 150 -2.62 14.87 -30.96
C LEU A 150 -1.42 15.25 -31.81
N GLU A 151 -1.66 15.92 -32.94
CA GLU A 151 -0.58 16.37 -33.83
C GLU A 151 0.44 17.26 -33.13
N THR A 152 -0.02 18.09 -32.19
CA THR A 152 0.82 18.99 -31.38
C THR A 152 1.80 18.24 -30.46
N LEU A 153 1.59 16.95 -30.22
CA LEU A 153 2.44 16.13 -29.36
C LEU A 153 3.46 15.28 -30.14
N ILE A 154 3.38 15.21 -31.47
CA ILE A 154 4.24 14.32 -32.28
C ILE A 154 5.72 14.58 -32.05
N SER A 155 6.15 15.85 -32.10
CA SER A 155 7.55 16.23 -31.91
C SER A 155 8.04 15.90 -30.50
N SER A 156 7.21 16.18 -29.50
CA SER A 156 7.49 15.95 -28.09
C SER A 156 7.63 14.46 -27.77
N VAL A 157 6.64 13.65 -28.14
CA VAL A 157 6.65 12.20 -27.87
C VAL A 157 7.83 11.53 -28.58
N LYS A 158 8.16 11.96 -29.80
CA LYS A 158 9.34 11.46 -30.52
C LYS A 158 10.65 11.85 -29.83
N SER A 159 10.74 13.09 -29.32
CA SER A 159 11.88 13.60 -28.57
C SER A 159 12.09 12.81 -27.27
N GLU A 160 11.03 12.64 -26.49
CA GLU A 160 11.03 11.83 -25.28
C GLU A 160 11.44 10.39 -25.57
N GLY A 161 10.76 9.74 -26.53
CA GLY A 161 11.03 8.36 -26.87
C GLY A 161 12.47 8.12 -27.31
N ARG A 162 13.08 9.07 -28.03
CA ARG A 162 14.51 9.03 -28.35
C ARG A 162 15.38 9.07 -27.09
N ARG A 163 15.15 10.03 -26.17
CA ARG A 163 15.93 10.15 -24.93
C ARG A 163 15.81 8.89 -24.06
N ILE A 164 14.60 8.33 -23.95
CA ILE A 164 14.40 7.09 -23.21
C ILE A 164 15.09 5.90 -23.90
N SER A 165 15.06 5.83 -25.23
CA SER A 165 15.80 4.79 -25.96
C SER A 165 17.30 4.88 -25.66
N GLU A 166 17.90 6.08 -25.70
CA GLU A 166 19.32 6.30 -25.39
C GLU A 166 19.72 5.86 -23.96
N ILE A 167 18.77 5.81 -23.01
CA ILE A 167 19.03 5.33 -21.63
C ILE A 167 19.09 3.79 -21.56
N PHE A 168 18.31 3.09 -22.38
CA PHE A 168 18.05 1.64 -22.22
C PHE A 168 18.56 0.76 -23.37
N GLU A 169 18.79 1.30 -24.57
CA GLU A 169 19.12 0.51 -25.77
C GLU A 169 20.47 -0.23 -25.64
N ASP A 170 21.43 0.31 -24.89
CA ASP A 170 22.74 -0.32 -24.65
C ASP A 170 22.73 -1.35 -23.49
N GLN A 171 21.59 -1.62 -22.86
CA GLN A 171 21.51 -2.51 -21.69
C GLN A 171 21.35 -3.97 -22.09
N LYS A 172 22.43 -4.75 -21.95
CA LYS A 172 22.46 -6.18 -22.31
C LYS A 172 21.52 -7.07 -21.50
N GLU A 173 21.13 -6.66 -20.30
CA GLU A 173 20.34 -7.48 -19.37
C GLU A 173 18.84 -7.39 -19.58
N GLN A 174 18.35 -6.45 -20.40
CA GLN A 174 16.94 -6.19 -20.59
C GLN A 174 16.62 -5.96 -22.06
N THR A 175 15.63 -6.69 -22.58
CA THR A 175 15.15 -6.46 -23.95
C THR A 175 14.43 -5.12 -24.02
N PHE A 176 14.90 -4.21 -24.87
CA PHE A 176 14.20 -2.94 -25.12
C PHE A 176 13.21 -3.10 -26.27
N VAL A 177 11.94 -2.78 -26.01
CA VAL A 177 10.86 -2.83 -27.00
C VAL A 177 10.25 -1.45 -27.14
N ARG A 178 10.15 -0.97 -28.38
CA ARG A 178 9.59 0.33 -28.71
C ARG A 178 8.40 0.15 -29.65
N LEU A 179 7.22 0.59 -29.22
CA LEU A 179 6.00 0.64 -30.03
C LEU A 179 5.72 2.07 -30.45
N LYS A 180 5.88 2.36 -31.73
CA LYS A 180 5.45 3.61 -32.36
C LYS A 180 3.96 3.58 -32.66
N SER A 181 3.37 4.73 -32.98
CA SER A 181 1.93 4.86 -33.23
C SER A 181 1.38 3.82 -34.21
N GLU A 182 2.06 3.61 -35.33
CA GLU A 182 1.67 2.67 -36.39
C GLU A 182 1.77 1.19 -35.98
N GLN A 183 2.49 0.91 -34.90
CA GLN A 183 2.66 -0.42 -34.31
C GLN A 183 1.79 -0.62 -33.07
N PHE A 184 1.21 0.47 -32.53
CA PHE A 184 0.50 0.46 -31.26
C PHE A 184 -0.95 0.00 -31.46
N LYS A 185 -1.08 -1.31 -31.63
CA LYS A 185 -2.35 -2.05 -31.81
C LYS A 185 -2.65 -2.91 -30.59
N LEU A 186 -3.90 -3.26 -30.38
CA LEU A 186 -4.38 -3.96 -29.19
C LEU A 186 -3.63 -5.27 -28.94
N ALA A 187 -3.52 -6.12 -29.97
CA ALA A 187 -2.80 -7.39 -29.87
C ALA A 187 -1.32 -7.17 -29.51
N ARG A 188 -0.67 -6.19 -30.17
CA ARG A 188 0.74 -5.88 -29.96
C ARG A 188 1.00 -5.33 -28.56
N PHE A 189 0.09 -4.51 -28.04
CA PHE A 189 0.15 -4.02 -26.66
C PHE A 189 0.16 -5.19 -25.68
N TRP A 190 -0.79 -6.12 -25.82
CA TRP A 190 -0.91 -7.26 -24.91
C TRP A 190 0.29 -8.21 -24.98
N ASP A 191 0.79 -8.49 -26.18
CA ASP A 191 1.98 -9.33 -26.38
C ASP A 191 3.17 -8.74 -25.61
N GLU A 192 3.45 -7.45 -25.82
CA GLU A 192 4.64 -6.82 -25.26
C GLU A 192 4.51 -6.54 -23.76
N ILE A 193 3.35 -6.08 -23.29
CA ILE A 193 3.16 -5.77 -21.88
C ILE A 193 3.17 -7.01 -20.98
N SER A 194 2.80 -8.18 -21.53
CA SER A 194 2.79 -9.45 -20.79
C SER A 194 4.19 -9.92 -20.36
N THR A 195 5.24 -9.44 -21.03
CA THR A 195 6.64 -9.77 -20.74
C THR A 195 7.43 -8.60 -20.16
N ALA A 196 6.85 -7.39 -20.13
CA ALA A 196 7.52 -6.18 -19.66
C ALA A 196 7.79 -6.21 -18.15
N SER A 197 9.02 -5.88 -17.76
CA SER A 197 9.37 -5.52 -16.38
C SER A 197 9.05 -4.04 -16.11
N TYR A 198 9.18 -3.19 -17.13
CA TYR A 198 8.94 -1.75 -17.04
C TYR A 198 8.13 -1.27 -18.23
N LEU A 199 7.24 -0.31 -17.99
CA LEU A 199 6.48 0.39 -19.02
C LEU A 199 6.74 1.90 -18.89
N HIS A 200 7.04 2.55 -20.01
CA HIS A 200 6.95 3.99 -20.16
C HIS A 200 5.97 4.33 -21.28
N TYR A 201 4.90 5.03 -20.94
CA TYR A 201 3.91 5.54 -21.88
C TYR A 201 4.15 7.03 -22.10
N ALA A 202 4.45 7.43 -23.33
CA ALA A 202 4.58 8.82 -23.76
C ALA A 202 3.42 9.17 -24.70
N GLY A 203 2.47 9.97 -24.25
CA GLY A 203 1.30 10.32 -25.07
C GLY A 203 0.14 10.96 -24.32
N HIS A 204 -1.02 10.99 -24.97
CA HIS A 204 -2.25 11.51 -24.38
C HIS A 204 -3.13 10.36 -23.85
N ALA A 205 -3.71 10.53 -22.66
CA ALA A 205 -4.73 9.64 -22.12
C ALA A 205 -6.07 10.37 -22.13
N GLU A 206 -7.08 9.78 -22.76
CA GLU A 206 -8.42 10.36 -22.84
C GLU A 206 -9.30 9.74 -21.75
N LYS A 207 -9.81 10.56 -20.82
CA LYS A 207 -10.74 10.13 -19.75
C LYS A 207 -10.23 8.91 -18.97
N GLY A 208 -8.93 8.87 -18.68
CA GLY A 208 -8.31 7.77 -17.94
C GLY A 208 -8.11 6.49 -18.77
N LYS A 209 -8.06 6.60 -20.10
CA LYS A 209 -7.82 5.48 -21.01
C LYS A 209 -6.67 5.77 -21.97
N ILE A 210 -5.95 4.73 -22.39
CA ILE A 210 -4.93 4.79 -23.43
C ILE A 210 -5.62 4.56 -24.79
N PRO A 211 -5.75 5.58 -25.65
CA PRO A 211 -6.38 5.42 -26.96
C PRO A 211 -5.52 4.63 -27.94
N LEU A 212 -6.15 3.87 -28.82
CA LEU A 212 -5.58 3.18 -29.98
C LEU A 212 -6.24 3.74 -31.23
N PRO A 213 -5.74 4.87 -31.77
CA PRO A 213 -6.45 5.64 -32.80
C PRO A 213 -6.73 4.84 -34.08
N GLU A 214 -5.81 3.98 -34.49
CA GLU A 214 -5.97 3.16 -35.70
C GLU A 214 -7.11 2.13 -35.59
N GLU A 215 -7.45 1.71 -34.37
CA GLU A 215 -8.48 0.70 -34.11
C GLU A 215 -9.78 1.31 -33.58
N GLY A 216 -9.79 2.60 -33.26
CA GLY A 216 -10.94 3.26 -32.63
C GLY A 216 -11.28 2.71 -31.23
N LEU A 217 -10.28 2.16 -30.54
CA LEU A 217 -10.41 1.54 -29.21
C LEU A 217 -9.66 2.37 -28.16
N SER A 218 -9.95 2.12 -26.87
CA SER A 218 -9.20 2.72 -25.76
C SER A 218 -9.09 1.76 -24.58
N LEU A 219 -7.87 1.56 -24.09
CA LEU A 219 -7.54 0.70 -22.96
C LEU A 219 -7.74 1.39 -21.61
N GLY A 220 -8.57 0.82 -20.73
CA GLY A 220 -8.74 1.27 -19.35
C GLY A 220 -8.99 0.09 -18.40
N GLU A 221 -10.25 -0.33 -18.25
CA GLU A 221 -10.64 -1.38 -17.30
C GLU A 221 -10.05 -2.75 -17.62
N GLU A 222 -9.84 -3.04 -18.91
CA GLU A 222 -9.21 -4.27 -19.36
C GLU A 222 -7.78 -4.41 -18.84
N ILE A 223 -7.07 -3.30 -18.57
CA ILE A 223 -5.77 -3.32 -17.91
C ILE A 223 -5.93 -3.89 -16.51
N GLY A 224 -6.87 -3.40 -15.70
CA GLY A 224 -7.08 -3.87 -14.32
C GLY A 224 -7.62 -5.28 -14.21
N ARG A 225 -8.24 -5.81 -15.26
CA ARG A 225 -8.66 -7.23 -15.34
C ARG A 225 -7.54 -8.17 -15.78
N ALA A 226 -6.44 -7.64 -16.31
CA ALA A 226 -5.29 -8.43 -16.71
C ALA A 226 -4.39 -8.80 -15.52
N GLN A 227 -3.56 -9.84 -15.67
CA GLN A 227 -2.56 -10.21 -14.67
C GLN A 227 -1.18 -9.71 -15.13
N LEU A 228 -0.81 -8.51 -14.66
CA LEU A 228 0.42 -7.80 -15.01
C LEU A 228 1.38 -7.66 -13.81
N SER A 229 1.42 -8.68 -12.94
CA SER A 229 2.31 -8.72 -11.77
C SER A 229 3.82 -8.76 -12.14
N ASN A 230 4.15 -8.90 -13.42
CA ASN A 230 5.49 -8.71 -14.01
C ASN A 230 5.94 -7.24 -14.02
N LEU A 231 5.01 -6.29 -14.02
CA LEU A 231 5.33 -4.86 -14.09
C LEU A 231 5.85 -4.36 -12.74
N LYS A 232 7.14 -4.03 -12.70
CA LYS A 232 7.79 -3.39 -11.56
C LYS A 232 7.49 -1.89 -11.52
N ILE A 233 7.51 -1.22 -12.67
CA ILE A 233 7.28 0.22 -12.78
C ILE A 233 6.46 0.51 -14.03
N VAL A 234 5.40 1.28 -13.86
CA VAL A 234 4.62 1.88 -14.94
C VAL A 234 4.76 3.40 -14.83
N PHE A 235 5.39 4.02 -15.82
CA PHE A 235 5.50 5.46 -15.92
C PHE A 235 4.53 5.97 -16.98
N LEU A 236 3.50 6.69 -16.57
CA LEU A 236 2.48 7.24 -17.45
C LEU A 236 2.74 8.74 -17.68
N ASN A 237 3.53 9.06 -18.70
CA ASN A 237 3.77 10.44 -19.09
C ASN A 237 2.58 11.00 -19.88
N SER A 238 1.51 11.30 -19.14
CA SER A 238 0.28 11.88 -19.68
C SER A 238 -0.42 12.71 -18.62
N CYS A 239 -1.00 13.84 -19.01
CA CYS A 239 -1.83 14.65 -18.13
C CYS A 239 -2.99 13.81 -17.58
N HIS A 240 -3.30 13.96 -16.29
CA HIS A 240 -4.36 13.20 -15.61
C HIS A 240 -4.19 11.67 -15.63
N SER A 241 -3.01 11.14 -15.93
CA SER A 241 -2.76 9.69 -15.90
C SER A 241 -2.91 9.07 -14.50
N ALA A 242 -2.73 9.87 -13.47
CA ALA A 242 -2.90 9.51 -12.06
C ALA A 242 -4.24 10.00 -11.46
N PHE A 243 -5.07 10.68 -12.26
CA PHE A 243 -6.35 11.21 -11.79
C PHE A 243 -7.38 10.09 -11.66
N GLU A 244 -8.07 10.06 -10.53
CA GLU A 244 -9.18 9.16 -10.25
C GLU A 244 -10.33 9.97 -9.65
N GLY A 245 -11.53 9.76 -10.17
CA GLY A 245 -12.74 10.42 -9.67
C GLY A 245 -13.81 9.40 -9.33
N GLU A 246 -14.90 9.88 -8.72
CA GLU A 246 -16.06 9.07 -8.32
C GLU A 246 -16.63 8.21 -9.48
N ASN A 247 -16.58 8.74 -10.70
CA ASN A 247 -17.11 8.07 -11.90
C ASN A 247 -16.03 7.74 -12.93
N THR A 248 -14.75 7.85 -12.57
CA THR A 248 -13.65 7.66 -13.51
C THR A 248 -12.55 6.88 -12.84
N SER A 249 -12.43 5.61 -13.24
CA SER A 249 -11.24 4.84 -12.90
C SER A 249 -10.12 5.22 -13.86
N GLY A 250 -9.10 5.85 -13.31
CA GLY A 250 -7.87 6.24 -13.97
C GLY A 250 -6.92 5.07 -14.20
N LEU A 251 -5.94 5.32 -15.07
CA LEU A 251 -4.95 4.33 -15.47
C LEU A 251 -4.11 3.84 -14.29
N ALA A 252 -3.78 4.74 -13.34
CA ALA A 252 -3.01 4.37 -12.16
C ALA A 252 -3.67 3.24 -11.36
N THR A 253 -4.97 3.35 -11.06
CA THR A 253 -5.69 2.27 -10.37
C THR A 253 -5.76 1.00 -11.19
N GLN A 254 -5.97 1.11 -12.50
CA GLN A 254 -6.05 -0.07 -13.37
C GLN A 254 -4.73 -0.85 -13.42
N PHE A 255 -3.59 -0.16 -13.50
CA PHE A 255 -2.28 -0.82 -13.40
C PHE A 255 -2.00 -1.41 -12.01
N LEU A 256 -2.42 -0.74 -10.94
CA LEU A 256 -2.27 -1.29 -9.58
C LEU A 256 -3.14 -2.54 -9.39
N LYS A 257 -4.39 -2.52 -9.85
CA LYS A 257 -5.32 -3.67 -9.82
C LYS A 257 -4.78 -4.88 -10.57
N SER A 258 -4.09 -4.65 -11.70
CA SER A 258 -3.49 -5.71 -12.50
C SER A 258 -2.22 -6.31 -11.89
N GLY A 259 -1.67 -5.69 -10.84
CA GLY A 259 -0.53 -6.19 -10.08
C GLY A 259 0.77 -5.41 -10.27
N ALA A 260 0.75 -4.25 -10.95
CA ALA A 260 1.94 -3.42 -11.10
C ALA A 260 2.47 -2.96 -9.73
N SER A 261 3.78 -2.99 -9.54
CA SER A 261 4.40 -2.65 -8.25
C SER A 261 4.57 -1.15 -8.03
N TYR A 262 4.72 -0.33 -9.05
CA TYR A 262 4.78 1.13 -8.90
C TYR A 262 4.12 1.76 -10.10
N VAL A 263 3.31 2.79 -9.87
CA VAL A 263 2.73 3.58 -10.95
C VAL A 263 3.02 5.06 -10.71
N LEU A 264 3.64 5.71 -11.70
CA LEU A 264 3.96 7.12 -11.69
C LEU A 264 3.14 7.83 -12.76
N GLY A 265 2.71 9.06 -12.46
CA GLY A 265 1.89 9.84 -13.37
C GLY A 265 1.57 11.22 -12.84
N PHE A 266 0.59 11.87 -13.47
CA PHE A 266 0.22 13.25 -13.20
C PHE A 266 -1.25 13.37 -12.80
N LEU A 267 -1.53 14.07 -11.70
CA LEU A 267 -2.90 14.34 -11.25
C LEU A 267 -3.59 15.41 -12.10
N THR A 268 -2.82 16.40 -12.57
CA THR A 268 -3.29 17.58 -13.29
C THR A 268 -2.45 17.83 -14.54
N PRO A 269 -2.85 18.74 -15.44
CA PRO A 269 -2.06 19.09 -16.61
C PRO A 269 -0.69 19.62 -16.23
N VAL A 270 0.33 19.25 -17.02
CA VAL A 270 1.71 19.70 -16.88
C VAL A 270 2.20 20.16 -18.26
N GLU A 271 3.06 21.18 -18.28
CA GLU A 271 3.71 21.63 -19.52
C GLU A 271 4.52 20.49 -20.14
N THR A 272 4.35 20.27 -21.44
CA THR A 272 4.94 19.17 -22.20
C THR A 272 6.44 19.04 -21.97
N GLU A 273 7.20 20.14 -22.07
CA GLU A 273 8.66 20.14 -21.87
C GLU A 273 9.07 19.70 -20.46
N ILE A 274 8.28 20.09 -19.44
CA ILE A 274 8.51 19.69 -18.05
C ILE A 274 8.18 18.21 -17.87
N ALA A 275 7.08 17.74 -18.47
CA ALA A 275 6.68 16.34 -18.43
C ALA A 275 7.76 15.42 -19.06
N GLU A 276 8.29 15.79 -20.24
CA GLU A 276 9.43 15.09 -20.87
C GLU A 276 10.66 15.07 -19.95
N LYS A 277 10.99 16.22 -19.34
CA LYS A 277 12.12 16.34 -18.42
C LYS A 277 11.95 15.42 -17.22
N ILE A 278 10.75 15.36 -16.63
CA ILE A 278 10.43 14.47 -15.51
C ILE A 278 10.62 13.01 -15.91
N GLY A 279 10.10 12.59 -17.07
CA GLY A 279 10.26 11.23 -17.58
C GLY A 279 11.73 10.84 -17.75
N ASN A 280 12.52 11.69 -18.41
CA ASN A 280 13.95 11.49 -18.60
C ASN A 280 14.72 11.44 -17.26
N ASP A 281 14.52 12.44 -16.39
CA ASP A 281 15.24 12.54 -15.11
C ASP A 281 14.91 11.37 -14.19
N PHE A 282 13.65 10.88 -14.21
CA PHE A 282 13.24 9.71 -13.45
C PHE A 282 14.02 8.46 -13.88
N TRP A 283 14.06 8.17 -15.17
CA TRP A 283 14.74 6.97 -15.65
C TRP A 283 16.26 7.04 -15.46
N VAL A 284 16.88 8.21 -15.67
CA VAL A 284 18.30 8.43 -15.35
C VAL A 284 18.58 8.22 -13.85
N ALA A 285 17.68 8.68 -12.98
CA ALA A 285 17.81 8.47 -11.55
C ALA A 285 17.57 7.00 -11.15
N TYR A 286 16.61 6.34 -11.79
CA TYR A 286 16.31 4.93 -11.56
C TYR A 286 17.48 4.05 -11.96
N GLN A 287 18.09 4.29 -13.12
CA GLN A 287 19.28 3.55 -13.59
C GLN A 287 20.45 3.60 -12.61
N LYS A 288 20.57 4.68 -11.83
CA LYS A 288 21.63 4.83 -10.82
C LYS A 288 21.30 4.19 -9.47
N THR A 289 20.01 4.05 -9.15
CA THR A 289 19.56 3.69 -7.79
C THR A 289 18.90 2.33 -7.71
N HIS A 290 18.34 1.84 -8.83
CA HIS A 290 17.44 0.69 -8.95
C HIS A 290 16.33 0.68 -7.90
N LYS A 291 15.91 1.87 -7.44
CA LYS A 291 14.92 2.07 -6.39
C LYS A 291 13.91 3.12 -6.84
N PRO A 292 12.68 2.72 -7.24
CA PRO A 292 11.69 3.63 -7.83
C PRO A 292 11.41 4.86 -6.95
N ARG A 293 11.29 4.64 -5.63
CA ARG A 293 11.06 5.71 -4.65
C ARG A 293 12.21 6.71 -4.58
N LEU A 294 13.46 6.26 -4.58
CA LEU A 294 14.61 7.17 -4.54
C LEU A 294 14.71 7.97 -5.83
N ALA A 295 14.43 7.34 -6.99
CA ALA A 295 14.36 8.02 -8.27
C ALA A 295 13.27 9.11 -8.27
N PHE A 296 12.06 8.78 -7.83
CA PHE A 296 10.96 9.73 -7.67
C PHE A 296 11.34 10.93 -6.79
N HIS A 297 11.87 10.69 -5.58
CA HIS A 297 12.27 11.77 -4.67
C HIS A 297 13.40 12.64 -5.23
N LYS A 298 14.31 12.07 -6.03
CA LYS A 298 15.37 12.84 -6.70
C LYS A 298 14.80 13.80 -7.73
N VAL A 299 13.83 13.35 -8.53
CA VAL A 299 13.12 14.21 -9.50
C VAL A 299 12.31 15.28 -8.77
N GLN A 300 11.54 14.88 -7.76
CA GLN A 300 10.78 15.79 -6.91
C GLN A 300 11.66 16.90 -6.29
N ARG A 301 12.85 16.56 -5.76
CA ARG A 301 13.81 17.55 -5.27
C ARG A 301 14.30 18.49 -6.36
N SER A 302 14.59 17.98 -7.56
CA SER A 302 15.01 18.81 -8.69
C SER A 302 13.93 19.82 -9.08
N LEU A 303 12.68 19.37 -9.19
CA LEU A 303 11.55 20.23 -9.55
C LEU A 303 11.32 21.35 -8.53
N ARG A 304 11.43 21.01 -7.23
CA ARG A 304 11.26 22.00 -6.16
C ARG A 304 12.30 23.10 -6.13
N ASN A 305 13.52 22.78 -6.58
CA ASN A 305 14.63 23.72 -6.64
C ASN A 305 14.68 24.47 -7.99
N GLY A 306 13.74 24.17 -8.90
CA GLY A 306 13.65 24.78 -10.21
C GLY A 306 12.82 26.06 -10.23
N SER A 307 12.30 26.36 -11.42
CA SER A 307 11.37 27.46 -11.68
C SER A 307 10.02 27.28 -10.96
N ALA A 308 9.22 28.35 -10.89
CA ALA A 308 7.86 28.27 -10.34
C ALA A 308 6.97 27.26 -11.09
N ARG A 309 7.20 27.06 -12.39
CA ARG A 309 6.51 26.06 -13.22
C ARG A 309 6.92 24.64 -12.86
N GLU A 310 8.21 24.40 -12.66
CA GLU A 310 8.71 23.10 -12.19
C GLU A 310 8.20 22.79 -10.78
N TYR A 311 8.21 23.79 -9.88
CA TYR A 311 7.65 23.65 -8.54
C TYR A 311 6.15 23.30 -8.60
N THR A 312 5.37 23.99 -9.43
CA THR A 312 3.94 23.68 -9.61
C THR A 312 3.73 22.29 -10.19
N SER A 313 4.56 21.88 -11.15
CA SER A 313 4.51 20.53 -11.74
C SER A 313 4.83 19.43 -10.73
N SER A 314 5.66 19.73 -9.72
CA SER A 314 5.95 18.81 -8.61
C SER A 314 4.71 18.45 -7.78
N LEU A 315 3.68 19.32 -7.77
CA LEU A 315 2.41 19.07 -7.10
C LEU A 315 1.51 18.09 -7.88
N SER A 316 1.75 17.94 -9.19
CA SER A 316 1.00 17.03 -10.05
C SER A 316 1.67 15.65 -10.15
N PHE A 317 3.01 15.60 -10.13
CA PHE A 317 3.78 14.38 -10.31
C PHE A 317 3.75 13.48 -9.07
N VAL A 318 3.06 12.35 -9.17
CA VAL A 318 2.85 11.41 -8.05
C VAL A 318 3.40 10.03 -8.34
N CYS A 319 3.68 9.29 -7.27
CA CYS A 319 4.10 7.89 -7.30
C CYS A 319 3.22 7.08 -6.35
N PHE A 320 2.46 6.14 -6.91
CA PHE A 320 1.72 5.15 -6.15
C PHE A 320 2.59 3.92 -5.93
N SER A 321 2.63 3.49 -4.67
CA SER A 321 3.33 2.30 -4.22
C SER A 321 2.37 1.38 -3.47
N PRO A 322 2.53 0.05 -3.56
CA PRO A 322 1.96 -0.85 -2.61
C PRO A 322 2.54 -0.53 -1.24
N GLU A 323 1.76 -0.84 -0.21
CA GLU A 323 2.23 -0.81 1.15
C GLU A 323 3.39 -1.79 1.29
N ASP A 324 4.57 -1.27 1.66
CA ASP A 324 5.67 -2.16 2.02
C ASP A 324 5.23 -2.89 3.29
N LYS A 325 4.94 -4.19 3.17
CA LYS A 325 4.87 -5.04 4.36
C LYS A 325 6.24 -4.97 5.00
N LYS A 326 6.36 -4.22 6.11
CA LYS A 326 7.55 -4.21 6.95
C LYS A 326 7.70 -5.61 7.52
N THR A 327 8.32 -6.51 6.76
CA THR A 327 8.86 -7.75 7.31
C THR A 327 9.81 -7.33 8.41
N SER A 328 9.51 -7.72 9.65
CA SER A 328 10.31 -7.41 10.82
C SER A 328 11.62 -8.21 10.77
N LYS A 329 12.48 -7.89 9.79
CA LYS A 329 13.82 -8.47 9.66
C LYS A 329 14.59 -8.30 10.97
N ASN A 330 14.32 -7.21 11.70
CA ASN A 330 14.84 -6.98 13.04
C ASN A 330 14.33 -7.99 14.07
N MET A 331 13.06 -8.44 14.02
CA MET A 331 12.54 -9.46 14.93
C MET A 331 13.18 -10.83 14.67
N VAL A 332 13.38 -11.19 13.40
CA VAL A 332 14.10 -12.43 13.04
C VAL A 332 15.55 -12.37 13.53
N LEU A 333 16.24 -11.24 13.33
CA LEU A 333 17.60 -11.04 13.83
C LEU A 333 17.65 -11.06 15.37
N THR A 334 16.72 -10.40 16.05
CA THR A 334 16.61 -10.41 17.52
C THR A 334 16.34 -11.82 18.04
N LEU A 335 15.44 -12.58 17.41
CA LEU A 335 15.18 -13.98 17.75
C LEU A 335 16.42 -14.85 17.54
N LEU A 336 17.18 -14.64 16.46
CA LEU A 336 18.44 -15.34 16.21
C LEU A 336 19.53 -14.98 17.22
N ILE A 337 19.64 -13.72 17.63
CA ILE A 337 20.60 -13.28 18.66
C ILE A 337 20.20 -13.85 20.02
N CYS A 338 18.92 -13.79 20.39
CA CYS A 338 18.41 -14.34 21.64
C CYS A 338 18.59 -15.87 21.69
N SER A 339 18.31 -16.58 20.60
CA SER A 339 18.50 -18.03 20.53
C SER A 339 19.98 -18.41 20.61
N PHE A 340 20.87 -17.65 19.94
CA PHE A 340 22.31 -17.82 20.05
C PHE A 340 22.80 -17.59 21.49
N LEU A 341 22.36 -16.53 22.16
CA LEU A 341 22.69 -16.25 23.56
C LEU A 341 22.21 -17.36 24.50
N LEU A 342 20.98 -17.86 24.30
CA LEU A 342 20.45 -19.00 25.05
C LEU A 342 21.29 -20.27 24.85
N LEU A 343 21.77 -20.51 23.62
CA LEU A 343 22.60 -21.66 23.30
C LEU A 343 24.00 -21.55 23.91
N VAL A 344 24.58 -20.34 23.94
CA VAL A 344 25.84 -20.06 24.66
C VAL A 344 25.66 -20.29 26.16
N LEU A 345 24.57 -19.80 26.77
CA LEU A 345 24.27 -20.02 28.18
C LEU A 345 24.04 -21.50 28.50
N PHE A 346 23.35 -22.22 27.62
CA PHE A 346 23.10 -23.66 27.76
C PHE A 346 24.40 -24.47 27.67
N THR A 347 25.25 -24.20 26.68
CA THR A 347 26.55 -24.88 26.54
C THR A 347 27.48 -24.57 27.69
N PHE A 348 27.50 -23.32 28.18
CA PHE A 348 28.27 -22.93 29.35
C PHE A 348 27.76 -23.64 30.62
N HIS A 349 26.45 -23.74 30.81
CA HIS A 349 25.86 -24.48 31.92
C HIS A 349 26.16 -25.98 31.84
N TRP A 350 26.10 -26.58 30.64
CA TRP A 350 26.42 -27.99 30.42
C TRP A 350 27.90 -28.30 30.72
N ILE A 351 28.81 -27.44 30.27
CA ILE A 351 30.25 -27.58 30.53
C ILE A 351 30.55 -27.42 32.04
N ARG A 352 29.86 -26.50 32.73
CA ARG A 352 30.00 -26.33 34.19
C ARG A 352 29.35 -27.45 34.99
N GLY A 353 28.23 -28.00 34.49
CA GLY A 353 27.43 -29.04 35.15
C GLY A 353 28.05 -30.44 35.11
N ASN A 354 28.99 -30.71 34.21
CA ASN A 354 29.67 -32.01 34.10
C ASN A 354 30.93 -32.15 34.97
N SER A 355 31.00 -31.42 36.08
CA SER A 355 32.02 -31.63 37.12
C SER A 355 31.39 -32.28 38.36
N VAL A 356 31.02 -33.57 38.27
CA VAL A 356 30.65 -34.40 39.44
C VAL A 356 31.27 -35.79 39.29
N PRO A 357 31.84 -36.37 40.38
CA PRO A 357 32.74 -37.50 40.32
C PRO A 357 32.01 -38.84 40.21
N VAL A 358 32.77 -39.82 39.71
CA VAL A 358 32.42 -41.24 39.63
C VAL A 358 32.04 -41.78 41.01
N SER A 359 30.82 -42.30 41.14
CA SER A 359 30.45 -43.24 42.21
C SER A 359 29.39 -44.21 41.70
N ASN A 360 29.67 -45.48 41.95
CA ASN A 360 28.92 -46.67 41.56
C ASN A 360 27.60 -46.86 42.33
N SER A 361 26.89 -47.93 41.92
CA SER A 361 25.68 -48.55 42.49
C SER A 361 24.37 -47.78 42.27
N GLU A 362 23.25 -48.36 41.88
CA GLU A 362 22.84 -49.76 41.86
C GLU A 362 21.62 -49.96 40.93
N GLU A 363 21.47 -51.17 40.44
CA GLU A 363 20.45 -51.63 39.51
C GLU A 363 19.08 -51.76 40.21
N LYS A 364 18.03 -51.09 39.70
CA LYS A 364 16.63 -51.44 40.05
C LYS A 364 15.65 -51.13 38.92
N SER A 365 15.10 -52.23 38.42
CA SER A 365 14.01 -52.47 37.47
C SER A 365 13.00 -51.36 37.18
N LEU A 366 12.74 -51.21 35.87
CA LEU A 366 11.58 -50.58 35.22
C LEU A 366 10.22 -50.98 35.81
N PRO A 367 9.26 -50.06 35.77
CA PRO A 367 7.94 -50.40 35.28
C PRO A 367 7.55 -49.54 34.08
N LYS A 368 7.26 -50.22 32.96
CA LYS A 368 6.43 -49.69 31.87
C LYS A 368 5.04 -49.41 32.44
N THR A 369 4.52 -48.20 32.26
CA THR A 369 3.09 -47.97 32.46
C THR A 369 2.55 -47.09 31.34
N ASP A 370 1.77 -47.72 30.46
CA ASP A 370 0.78 -47.09 29.60
C ASP A 370 -0.15 -46.18 30.42
N ARG A 371 -0.14 -44.88 30.14
CA ARG A 371 -1.19 -43.95 30.59
C ARG A 371 -1.54 -42.95 29.49
N SER A 372 -2.09 -43.49 28.40
CA SER A 372 -2.91 -42.75 27.44
C SER A 372 -4.32 -43.32 27.54
N LYS A 373 -5.19 -42.69 28.37
CA LYS A 373 -6.67 -42.74 28.31
C LYS A 373 -7.41 -42.17 29.54
N GLN A 374 -6.73 -41.76 30.62
CA GLN A 374 -7.40 -41.19 31.81
C GLN A 374 -7.59 -39.66 31.82
N ASN A 375 -7.02 -38.90 30.87
CA ASN A 375 -7.16 -37.43 30.85
C ASN A 375 -8.46 -36.91 30.21
N HIS A 376 -9.18 -37.71 29.42
CA HIS A 376 -10.38 -37.20 28.72
C HIS A 376 -11.61 -37.02 29.61
N GLN A 377 -11.78 -37.83 30.66
CA GLN A 377 -12.95 -37.72 31.55
C GLN A 377 -12.85 -36.54 32.53
N LYS A 378 -11.62 -36.15 32.93
CA LYS A 378 -11.42 -35.04 33.87
C LYS A 378 -11.62 -33.67 33.22
N ASN A 379 -11.30 -33.52 31.93
CA ASN A 379 -11.48 -32.26 31.19
C ASN A 379 -12.96 -31.96 30.85
N GLN A 380 -13.75 -32.97 30.48
CA GLN A 380 -15.18 -32.76 30.18
C GLN A 380 -16.00 -32.27 31.38
N THR A 381 -15.62 -32.67 32.59
CA THR A 381 -16.32 -32.28 33.82
C THR A 381 -16.09 -30.80 34.14
N ASN A 382 -14.87 -30.29 33.91
CA ASN A 382 -14.51 -28.88 34.12
C ASN A 382 -15.20 -27.93 33.12
N LEU A 383 -15.36 -28.37 31.86
CA LEU A 383 -15.97 -27.53 30.83
C LEU A 383 -17.48 -27.31 31.06
N LYS A 384 -18.20 -28.33 31.54
CA LYS A 384 -19.63 -28.20 31.87
C LYS A 384 -19.88 -27.19 32.98
N GLU A 385 -19.02 -27.16 33.99
CA GLU A 385 -19.07 -26.17 35.07
C GLU A 385 -18.80 -24.75 34.56
N LYS A 386 -17.81 -24.58 33.68
CA LYS A 386 -17.51 -23.30 33.03
C LYS A 386 -18.69 -22.77 32.20
N ILE A 387 -19.34 -23.63 31.41
CA ILE A 387 -20.53 -23.26 30.62
C ILE A 387 -21.71 -22.90 31.55
N ALA A 388 -21.88 -23.62 32.66
CA ALA A 388 -22.93 -23.34 33.62
C ALA A 388 -22.75 -21.98 34.32
N SER A 389 -21.50 -21.56 34.53
CA SER A 389 -21.13 -20.32 35.21
C SER A 389 -21.27 -19.02 34.39
N LEU A 390 -21.50 -19.12 33.07
CA LEU A 390 -21.69 -17.95 32.20
C LEU A 390 -22.95 -17.17 32.57
N LYS A 391 -22.83 -15.84 32.66
CA LYS A 391 -23.95 -14.92 32.93
C LYS A 391 -24.73 -14.58 31.66
N ASP A 392 -24.06 -14.48 30.52
CA ASP A 392 -24.68 -14.21 29.22
C ASP A 392 -25.48 -15.43 28.71
N GLN A 393 -26.81 -15.30 28.67
CA GLN A 393 -27.72 -16.35 28.20
C GLN A 393 -27.61 -16.60 26.69
N ASN A 394 -27.30 -15.58 25.90
CA ASN A 394 -27.12 -15.72 24.46
C ASN A 394 -25.85 -16.55 24.17
N PHE A 395 -24.77 -16.23 24.88
CA PHE A 395 -23.52 -17.00 24.76
C PHE A 395 -23.73 -18.47 25.14
N LYS A 396 -24.41 -18.74 26.26
CA LYS A 396 -24.74 -20.09 26.72
C LYS A 396 -25.59 -20.88 25.71
N THR A 397 -26.56 -20.20 25.08
CA THR A 397 -27.43 -20.80 24.05
C THR A 397 -26.63 -21.18 22.80
N LYS A 398 -25.76 -20.29 22.32
CA LYS A 398 -24.92 -20.53 21.14
C LYS A 398 -23.90 -21.65 21.35
N ILE A 399 -23.25 -21.73 22.52
CA ILE A 399 -22.39 -22.87 22.88
C ILE A 399 -23.18 -24.19 22.86
N SER A 400 -24.40 -24.18 23.40
CA SER A 400 -25.24 -25.38 23.45
C SER A 400 -25.68 -25.82 22.05
N GLN A 401 -25.95 -24.87 21.15
CA GLN A 401 -26.24 -25.15 19.74
C GLN A 401 -25.00 -25.75 19.05
N PHE A 402 -23.84 -25.12 19.18
CA PHE A 402 -22.58 -25.58 18.60
C PHE A 402 -22.22 -27.02 18.98
N LEU A 403 -22.42 -27.38 20.26
CA LEU A 403 -22.16 -28.73 20.76
C LEU A 403 -23.15 -29.78 20.24
N LYS A 404 -24.35 -29.38 19.80
CA LYS A 404 -25.40 -30.29 19.31
C LYS A 404 -25.43 -30.44 17.80
N GLU A 405 -25.05 -29.40 17.07
CA GLU A 405 -25.16 -29.33 15.62
C GLU A 405 -24.16 -30.28 14.94
N GLU A 406 -24.60 -31.21 14.08
CA GLU A 406 -23.66 -32.05 13.35
C GLU A 406 -22.84 -31.21 12.37
N ASN A 407 -21.50 -31.27 12.48
CA ASN A 407 -20.60 -30.52 11.62
C ASN A 407 -19.74 -31.51 10.81
N PRO A 408 -19.65 -31.38 9.47
CA PRO A 408 -18.92 -32.32 8.62
C PRO A 408 -17.40 -32.30 8.82
N PHE A 409 -16.86 -31.30 9.52
CA PHE A 409 -15.41 -31.10 9.72
C PHE A 409 -14.98 -31.13 11.20
N LEU A 410 -15.91 -30.97 12.15
CA LEU A 410 -15.61 -30.89 13.58
C LEU A 410 -16.28 -32.02 14.35
N ASP A 411 -15.47 -32.97 14.82
CA ASP A 411 -15.92 -33.98 15.75
C ASP A 411 -16.14 -33.40 17.17
N GLN A 412 -16.71 -34.21 18.06
CA GLN A 412 -17.02 -33.79 19.43
C GLN A 412 -15.78 -33.32 20.21
N ASN A 413 -14.61 -33.89 19.95
CA ASN A 413 -13.38 -33.54 20.67
C ASN A 413 -12.85 -32.19 20.21
N GLU A 414 -12.89 -31.93 18.90
CA GLU A 414 -12.44 -30.67 18.32
C GLU A 414 -13.31 -29.49 18.77
N LYS A 415 -14.63 -29.71 18.88
CA LYS A 415 -15.55 -28.72 19.46
C LYS A 415 -15.23 -28.40 20.91
N LEU A 416 -14.88 -29.40 21.72
CA LEU A 416 -14.50 -29.19 23.12
C LEU A 416 -13.18 -28.42 23.22
N ARG A 417 -12.21 -28.72 22.33
CA ARG A 417 -10.92 -28.02 22.25
C ARG A 417 -11.10 -26.52 21.94
N ILE A 418 -11.97 -26.20 20.98
CA ILE A 418 -12.33 -24.81 20.65
C ILE A 418 -12.91 -24.08 21.87
N LEU A 419 -13.80 -24.73 22.62
CA LEU A 419 -14.37 -24.13 23.83
C LEU A 419 -13.33 -23.93 24.95
N GLU A 420 -12.41 -24.88 25.14
CA GLU A 420 -11.31 -24.72 26.10
C GLU A 420 -10.44 -23.51 25.76
N GLU A 421 -10.13 -23.32 24.47
CA GLU A 421 -9.39 -22.16 23.96
C GLU A 421 -10.15 -20.85 24.23
N VAL A 422 -11.44 -20.80 23.90
CA VAL A 422 -12.32 -19.65 24.19
C VAL A 422 -12.34 -19.31 25.68
N PHE A 423 -12.44 -20.31 26.56
CA PHE A 423 -12.49 -20.07 28.00
C PHE A 423 -11.13 -19.68 28.59
N ALA A 424 -10.03 -20.10 27.97
CA ALA A 424 -8.67 -19.72 28.34
C ALA A 424 -8.33 -18.27 27.95
N THR A 425 -9.04 -17.67 27.00
CA THR A 425 -8.87 -16.26 26.65
C THR A 425 -9.09 -15.35 27.87
N ASN A 426 -8.13 -14.48 28.16
CA ASN A 426 -8.26 -13.45 29.19
C ASN A 426 -9.21 -12.35 28.72
N GLY A 427 -10.22 -12.00 29.52
CA GLY A 427 -11.17 -10.94 29.17
C GLY A 427 -12.56 -11.11 29.76
N THR A 428 -13.44 -10.17 29.46
CA THR A 428 -14.86 -10.21 29.85
C THR A 428 -15.62 -11.28 29.06
N GLU A 429 -16.82 -11.66 29.51
CA GLU A 429 -17.66 -12.62 28.78
C GLU A 429 -17.96 -12.16 27.34
N ALA A 430 -18.11 -10.85 27.10
CA ALA A 430 -18.31 -10.30 25.75
C ALA A 430 -17.10 -10.56 24.83
N VAL A 431 -15.88 -10.46 25.34
CA VAL A 431 -14.64 -10.77 24.59
C VAL A 431 -14.57 -12.26 24.27
N LYS A 432 -14.88 -13.12 25.25
CA LYS A 432 -14.92 -14.57 25.04
C LYS A 432 -16.00 -14.96 24.02
N PHE A 433 -17.15 -14.30 24.06
CA PHE A 433 -18.23 -14.56 23.10
C PHE A 433 -17.84 -14.13 21.68
N TYR A 434 -17.18 -12.97 21.53
CA TYR A 434 -16.65 -12.54 20.24
C TYR A 434 -15.61 -13.55 19.69
N HIS A 435 -14.69 -14.02 20.53
CA HIS A 435 -13.69 -15.02 20.13
C HIS A 435 -14.34 -16.36 19.74
N PHE A 436 -15.37 -16.78 20.46
CA PHE A 436 -16.16 -17.96 20.11
C PHE A 436 -16.79 -17.84 18.72
N LYS A 437 -17.37 -16.68 18.38
CA LYS A 437 -17.95 -16.45 17.04
C LYS A 437 -16.89 -16.51 15.94
N GLN A 438 -15.70 -15.94 16.16
CA GLN A 438 -14.60 -16.00 15.19
C GLN A 438 -14.13 -17.43 14.92
N LEU A 439 -13.99 -18.27 15.96
CA LEU A 439 -13.50 -19.64 15.81
C LEU A 439 -14.57 -20.59 15.22
N THR A 440 -15.84 -20.32 15.45
CA THR A 440 -16.94 -21.21 15.02
C THR A 440 -17.67 -20.74 13.77
N GLY A 441 -17.50 -19.48 13.36
CA GLY A 441 -18.23 -18.88 12.24
C GLY A 441 -19.72 -18.64 12.52
N MET A 442 -20.17 -18.80 13.77
CA MET A 442 -21.57 -18.60 14.15
C MET A 442 -21.87 -17.12 14.39
N GLU A 443 -22.85 -16.57 13.66
CA GLU A 443 -23.35 -15.20 13.85
C GLU A 443 -24.19 -15.01 15.12
#